data_AF-A0A662DLY2-F1
#
_entry.id   AF-A0A662DLY2-F1
#
_cell.length_a   1.000
_cell.length_b   1.000
_cell.length_c   1.000
_cell.angle_alpha   90.00
_cell.angle_beta   90.00
_cell.angle_gamma   90.00
#
_symmetry.space_group_name_H-M   'P 1'
#
loop_
_entity.id
_entity.type
_entity.pdbx_description
1 polymer ?
#
loop_
_entity_poly.entity_id
_entity_poly.type
_entity_poly.pdbx_seq_one_letter_code
_entity_poly.pdbx_strand_id
1 'polypeptide(L)'
;VKELKPHFKLYVTPINIDPTDQAAPVTYPKELGAEIARDIGAFWTKGLPCDTKAFDYGILNDGQYVGQAEILLKERMELFDHLYSRFDEGLFYFYVSSTDQDTHMLWRNMDKTHPKHAESDIRYAGYLHHLYEEMDKLVGKVLPAAEDPNTLVLICSDHGFAQFAHQFHLNTWLRDNGYLAIKDSAKKKEETTIFDVDWSQTLAYNIGFNGLYLNLKNREGQGIVEAEKAAEITARLSRELTGLTDPDTGKPPIIKVYPKNEIYKGEFVKDMPEMLVGFHPGYRNSSPSVLGTTGQTTIDLNPWAWSGDHSMARDSVPGSLFSSRKVAKANPSILDLPVTILEFFGIGKPEQMEGSSIYSPTRVG
;
A
#
# COMPACT_ATOMS: atom_id res chain seq x y z
N VAL A 1 -10.73 -20.52 -18.83
CA VAL A 1 -12.12 -20.60 -19.35
C VAL A 1 -13.07 -20.37 -18.19
N LYS A 2 -14.08 -19.49 -18.34
CA LYS A 2 -15.01 -19.14 -17.24
C LYS A 2 -16.28 -19.97 -17.22
N GLU A 3 -16.80 -20.30 -18.39
CA GLU A 3 -18.03 -21.09 -18.54
C GLU A 3 -17.92 -21.88 -19.85
N LEU A 4 -18.34 -23.15 -19.82
CA LEU A 4 -18.40 -24.01 -21.02
C LEU A 4 -19.83 -24.21 -21.52
N LYS A 5 -20.82 -24.17 -20.62
CA LYS A 5 -22.25 -24.35 -20.90
C LYS A 5 -23.09 -23.53 -19.92
N PRO A 6 -24.27 -23.02 -20.33
CA PRO A 6 -24.83 -23.10 -21.69
C PRO A 6 -24.11 -22.23 -22.72
N HIS A 7 -23.32 -21.24 -22.28
CA HIS A 7 -22.54 -20.39 -23.18
C HIS A 7 -21.05 -20.48 -22.87
N PHE A 8 -20.23 -20.55 -23.92
CA PHE A 8 -18.80 -20.44 -23.76
C PHE A 8 -18.44 -19.00 -23.35
N LYS A 9 -17.78 -18.85 -22.20
CA LYS A 9 -17.21 -17.58 -21.74
C LYS A 9 -15.73 -17.76 -21.51
N LEU A 10 -14.93 -16.95 -22.20
CA LEU A 10 -13.49 -16.82 -21.99
C LEU A 10 -13.21 -15.44 -21.43
N TYR A 11 -12.41 -15.38 -20.37
CA TYR A 11 -11.84 -14.15 -19.88
C TYR A 11 -10.36 -14.12 -20.25
N VAL A 12 -9.90 -12.96 -20.68
CA VAL A 12 -8.52 -12.71 -21.12
C VAL A 12 -8.00 -11.58 -20.25
N THR A 13 -6.90 -11.85 -19.53
CA THR A 13 -6.21 -10.85 -18.72
C THR A 13 -5.67 -9.71 -19.60
N PRO A 14 -5.51 -8.47 -19.11
CA PRO A 14 -4.94 -7.40 -19.91
C PRO A 14 -3.51 -7.73 -20.38
N ILE A 15 -3.05 -7.06 -21.44
CA ILE A 15 -1.79 -7.34 -22.11
C ILE A 15 -0.60 -7.17 -21.14
N ASN A 16 0.33 -8.13 -21.18
CA ASN A 16 1.62 -8.10 -20.53
C ASN A 16 2.71 -7.84 -21.60
N ILE A 17 3.85 -7.28 -21.19
CA ILE A 17 5.05 -7.26 -22.04
C ILE A 17 5.55 -8.69 -22.20
N ASP A 18 5.88 -9.08 -23.43
CA ASP A 18 6.54 -10.37 -23.70
C ASP A 18 7.96 -10.36 -23.11
N PRO A 19 8.30 -11.26 -22.17
CA PRO A 19 9.63 -11.28 -21.56
C PRO A 19 10.73 -11.72 -22.52
N THR A 20 10.39 -12.38 -23.64
CA THR A 20 11.33 -12.85 -24.67
C THR A 20 11.65 -11.77 -25.72
N ASP A 21 10.70 -10.85 -25.97
CA ASP A 21 10.85 -9.69 -26.85
C ASP A 21 10.32 -8.42 -26.18
N GLN A 22 11.07 -7.96 -25.17
CA GLN A 22 10.65 -6.88 -24.29
C GLN A 22 10.52 -5.54 -25.04
N ALA A 23 9.27 -5.08 -25.21
CA ALA A 23 8.92 -3.76 -25.75
C ALA A 23 9.35 -2.60 -24.84
N ALA A 24 9.54 -2.85 -23.55
CA ALA A 24 10.18 -1.97 -22.57
C ALA A 24 10.93 -2.85 -21.54
N PRO A 25 11.99 -2.35 -20.87
CA PRO A 25 12.77 -3.16 -19.93
C PRO A 25 11.92 -3.72 -18.79
N VAL A 26 11.85 -5.06 -18.71
CA VAL A 26 11.25 -5.83 -17.61
C VAL A 26 12.33 -6.54 -16.80
N THR A 27 13.42 -6.94 -17.45
CA THR A 27 14.58 -7.59 -16.82
C THR A 27 15.87 -6.87 -17.18
N TYR A 28 16.89 -7.02 -16.33
CA TYR A 28 18.25 -6.58 -16.61
C TYR A 28 19.25 -7.67 -16.18
N PRO A 29 20.19 -8.06 -17.06
CA PRO A 29 20.28 -7.70 -18.48
C PRO A 29 19.06 -8.20 -19.27
N LYS A 30 18.78 -7.63 -20.45
CA LYS A 30 17.53 -7.88 -21.20
C LYS A 30 17.32 -9.38 -21.51
N GLU A 31 18.41 -10.08 -21.76
CA GLU A 31 18.46 -11.50 -22.14
C GLU A 31 17.93 -12.42 -21.03
N LEU A 32 17.97 -11.95 -19.77
CA LEU A 32 17.47 -12.71 -18.62
C LEU A 32 15.98 -13.05 -18.76
N GLY A 33 15.18 -12.17 -19.35
CA GLY A 33 13.75 -12.43 -19.58
C GLY A 33 13.51 -13.63 -20.50
N ALA A 34 14.29 -13.76 -21.57
CA ALA A 34 14.21 -14.90 -22.48
C ALA A 34 14.73 -16.19 -21.84
N GLU A 35 15.75 -16.09 -20.99
CA GLU A 35 16.25 -17.22 -20.19
C GLU A 35 15.20 -17.75 -19.21
N ILE A 36 14.62 -16.88 -18.39
CA ILE A 36 13.56 -17.25 -17.45
C ILE A 36 12.39 -17.87 -18.22
N ALA A 37 11.94 -17.24 -19.30
CA ALA A 37 10.82 -17.72 -20.09
C ALA A 37 11.05 -19.12 -20.70
N ARG A 38 12.28 -19.43 -21.06
CA ARG A 38 12.67 -20.75 -21.57
C ARG A 38 12.67 -21.81 -20.46
N ASP A 39 13.11 -21.44 -19.25
CA ASP A 39 13.36 -22.40 -18.17
C ASP A 39 12.12 -22.67 -17.31
N ILE A 40 11.28 -21.66 -17.07
CA ILE A 40 10.06 -21.79 -16.23
C ILE A 40 8.76 -21.39 -16.94
N GLY A 41 8.84 -20.91 -18.19
CA GLY A 41 7.70 -20.40 -18.95
C GLY A 41 7.53 -18.88 -18.86
N ALA A 42 6.67 -18.34 -19.72
CA ALA A 42 6.37 -16.90 -19.71
C ALA A 42 5.75 -16.48 -18.38
N PHE A 43 6.10 -15.28 -17.90
CA PHE A 43 5.70 -14.77 -16.59
C PHE A 43 5.00 -13.41 -16.67
N TRP A 44 4.23 -13.06 -15.64
CA TRP A 44 3.54 -11.77 -15.57
C TRP A 44 4.54 -10.62 -15.37
N THR A 45 4.37 -9.58 -16.19
CA THR A 45 5.29 -8.43 -16.24
C THR A 45 4.66 -7.15 -15.68
N LYS A 46 3.44 -7.24 -15.11
CA LYS A 46 2.77 -6.16 -14.37
C LYS A 46 3.14 -6.18 -12.89
N GLY A 47 3.11 -5.01 -12.25
CA GLY A 47 3.37 -4.87 -10.81
C GLY A 47 2.31 -5.52 -9.90
N LEU A 48 1.02 -5.36 -10.23
CA LEU A 48 -0.11 -6.05 -9.57
C LEU A 48 -0.75 -7.01 -10.59
N PRO A 49 -0.39 -8.30 -10.58
CA PRO A 49 -0.70 -9.19 -11.69
C PRO A 49 -2.08 -9.85 -11.63
N CYS A 50 -2.77 -9.89 -10.47
CA CYS A 50 -4.17 -10.34 -10.45
C CYS A 50 -5.09 -9.25 -11.00
N ASP A 51 -6.17 -9.66 -11.64
CA ASP A 51 -7.14 -8.75 -12.25
C ASP A 51 -8.12 -8.21 -11.20
N THR A 52 -7.60 -7.44 -10.25
CA THR A 52 -8.33 -6.87 -9.09
C THR A 52 -9.57 -6.09 -9.52
N LYS A 53 -9.51 -5.34 -10.62
CA LYS A 53 -10.68 -4.63 -11.15
C LYS A 53 -11.74 -5.56 -11.72
N ALA A 54 -11.34 -6.63 -12.40
CA ALA A 54 -12.31 -7.62 -12.84
C ALA A 54 -13.01 -8.27 -11.64
N PHE A 55 -12.31 -8.43 -10.51
CA PHE A 55 -12.91 -8.91 -9.27
C PHE A 55 -13.81 -7.87 -8.59
N ASP A 56 -13.37 -6.62 -8.43
CA ASP A 56 -14.16 -5.51 -7.87
C ASP A 56 -15.50 -5.32 -8.60
N TYR A 57 -15.51 -5.46 -9.93
CA TYR A 57 -16.71 -5.31 -10.75
C TYR A 57 -17.52 -6.62 -10.93
N GLY A 58 -17.19 -7.67 -10.18
CA GLY A 58 -17.90 -8.96 -10.21
C GLY A 58 -17.78 -9.71 -11.54
N ILE A 59 -16.82 -9.33 -12.40
CA ILE A 59 -16.46 -10.13 -13.57
C ILE A 59 -15.85 -11.43 -13.07
N LEU A 60 -14.88 -11.40 -12.17
CA LEU A 60 -14.40 -12.60 -11.49
C LEU A 60 -15.19 -12.81 -10.19
N ASN A 61 -15.47 -14.06 -9.84
CA ASN A 61 -15.91 -14.42 -8.49
C ASN A 61 -14.70 -14.83 -7.63
N ASP A 62 -14.90 -15.01 -6.33
CA ASP A 62 -13.85 -15.37 -5.36
C ASP A 62 -13.01 -16.57 -5.82
N GLY A 63 -13.64 -17.63 -6.31
CA GLY A 63 -12.91 -18.82 -6.76
C GLY A 63 -12.12 -18.63 -8.05
N GLN A 64 -12.61 -17.79 -8.97
CA GLN A 64 -11.87 -17.42 -10.17
C GLN A 64 -10.69 -16.51 -9.85
N TYR A 65 -10.86 -15.60 -8.88
CA TYR A 65 -9.78 -14.75 -8.38
C TYR A 65 -8.71 -15.60 -7.67
N VAL A 66 -9.11 -16.46 -6.72
CA VAL A 66 -8.19 -17.38 -6.02
C VAL A 66 -7.47 -18.29 -7.02
N GLY A 67 -8.16 -18.82 -8.02
CA GLY A 67 -7.52 -19.62 -9.06
C GLY A 67 -6.45 -18.85 -9.85
N GLN A 68 -6.64 -17.54 -10.08
CA GLN A 68 -5.62 -16.69 -10.68
C GLN A 68 -4.46 -16.40 -9.71
N ALA A 69 -4.76 -16.10 -8.45
CA ALA A 69 -3.77 -15.84 -7.41
C ALA A 69 -2.83 -17.05 -7.21
N GLU A 70 -3.38 -18.27 -7.20
CA GLU A 70 -2.60 -19.51 -7.11
C GLU A 70 -1.65 -19.73 -8.30
N ILE A 71 -2.10 -19.44 -9.53
CA ILE A 71 -1.25 -19.53 -10.72
C ILE A 71 -0.07 -18.55 -10.60
N LEU A 72 -0.35 -17.33 -10.15
CA LEU A 72 0.65 -16.28 -9.97
C LEU A 72 1.62 -16.56 -8.84
N LEU A 73 1.13 -17.07 -7.71
CA LEU A 73 1.97 -17.47 -6.59
C LEU A 73 2.91 -18.59 -7.01
N LYS A 74 2.38 -19.61 -7.69
CA LYS A 74 3.19 -20.71 -8.21
C LYS A 74 4.30 -20.22 -9.14
N GLU A 75 3.95 -19.40 -10.14
CA GLU A 75 4.93 -18.81 -11.05
C GLU A 75 5.99 -18.00 -10.29
N ARG A 76 5.57 -17.19 -9.31
CA ARG A 76 6.49 -16.39 -8.49
C ARG A 76 7.46 -17.29 -7.70
N MET A 77 7.00 -18.43 -7.18
CA MET A 77 7.87 -19.39 -6.49
C MET A 77 8.82 -20.13 -7.45
N GLU A 78 8.38 -20.45 -8.67
CA GLU A 78 9.26 -21.00 -9.71
C GLU A 78 10.33 -19.99 -10.13
N LEU A 79 9.98 -18.70 -10.23
CA LEU A 79 10.93 -17.61 -10.47
C LEU A 79 11.93 -17.46 -9.32
N PHE A 80 11.47 -17.53 -8.07
CA PHE A 80 12.34 -17.55 -6.90
C PHE A 80 13.34 -18.71 -7.00
N ASP A 81 12.87 -19.94 -7.20
CA ASP A 81 13.73 -21.13 -7.25
C ASP A 81 14.73 -21.04 -8.41
N HIS A 82 14.31 -20.54 -9.57
CA HIS A 82 15.18 -20.33 -10.73
C HIS A 82 16.31 -19.34 -10.45
N LEU A 83 16.00 -18.18 -9.88
CA LEU A 83 16.99 -17.13 -9.58
C LEU A 83 17.87 -17.49 -8.38
N TYR A 84 17.27 -18.02 -7.32
CA TYR A 84 17.96 -18.35 -6.07
C TYR A 84 18.96 -19.50 -6.27
N SER A 85 18.63 -20.51 -7.09
CA SER A 85 19.56 -21.62 -7.39
C SER A 85 20.79 -21.21 -8.21
N ARG A 86 20.78 -20.02 -8.82
CA ARG A 86 21.90 -19.44 -9.59
C ARG A 86 22.62 -18.31 -8.83
N PHE A 87 22.11 -17.93 -7.68
CA PHE A 87 22.71 -16.90 -6.85
C PHE A 87 23.91 -17.48 -6.11
N ASP A 88 25.03 -16.77 -6.17
CA ASP A 88 26.30 -17.19 -5.56
C ASP A 88 26.73 -16.17 -4.49
N GLU A 89 26.91 -14.91 -4.88
CA GLU A 89 27.36 -13.84 -3.99
C GLU A 89 26.64 -12.50 -4.23
N GLY A 90 26.73 -11.60 -3.23
CA GLY A 90 26.17 -10.25 -3.29
C GLY A 90 24.86 -10.10 -2.52
N LEU A 91 23.90 -9.35 -3.09
CA LEU A 91 22.57 -9.13 -2.50
C LEU A 91 21.50 -9.84 -3.34
N PHE A 92 20.84 -10.82 -2.73
CA PHE A 92 19.61 -11.39 -3.27
C PHE A 92 18.39 -10.72 -2.63
N TYR A 93 17.60 -10.00 -3.42
CA TYR A 93 16.35 -9.38 -2.98
C TYR A 93 15.18 -9.99 -3.76
N PHE A 94 14.17 -10.46 -3.03
CA PHE A 94 12.97 -11.04 -3.61
C PHE A 94 11.72 -10.54 -2.90
N TYR A 95 10.74 -10.12 -3.68
CA TYR A 95 9.48 -9.56 -3.20
C TYR A 95 8.30 -10.43 -3.65
N VAL A 96 7.40 -10.73 -2.71
CA VAL A 96 6.20 -11.51 -2.96
C VAL A 96 4.98 -10.60 -2.80
N SER A 97 4.44 -10.12 -3.93
CA SER A 97 3.31 -9.18 -3.94
C SER A 97 1.97 -9.80 -3.52
N SER A 98 1.85 -11.13 -3.57
CA SER A 98 0.59 -11.82 -3.23
C SER A 98 0.13 -11.54 -1.80
N THR A 99 1.06 -11.42 -0.84
CA THR A 99 0.72 -11.12 0.57
C THR A 99 0.01 -9.78 0.72
N ASP A 100 0.29 -8.82 -0.15
CA ASP A 100 -0.37 -7.52 -0.18
C ASP A 100 -1.68 -7.58 -0.99
N GLN A 101 -1.56 -7.90 -2.27
CA GLN A 101 -2.66 -7.85 -3.23
C GLN A 101 -3.82 -8.77 -2.84
N ASP A 102 -3.54 -10.00 -2.41
CA ASP A 102 -4.61 -10.96 -2.11
C ASP A 102 -5.24 -10.65 -0.76
N THR A 103 -4.49 -10.04 0.16
CA THR A 103 -5.00 -9.55 1.44
C THR A 103 -5.94 -8.38 1.24
N HIS A 104 -5.64 -7.45 0.31
CA HIS A 104 -6.61 -6.45 -0.13
C HIS A 104 -7.90 -7.11 -0.62
N MET A 105 -7.82 -8.11 -1.50
CA MET A 105 -9.01 -8.65 -2.17
C MET A 105 -9.83 -9.65 -1.34
N LEU A 106 -9.22 -10.36 -0.40
CA LEU A 106 -9.82 -11.50 0.30
C LEU A 106 -9.92 -11.33 1.82
N TRP A 107 -9.58 -10.16 2.40
CA TRP A 107 -9.77 -9.92 3.85
C TRP A 107 -11.20 -10.24 4.30
N ARG A 108 -12.21 -9.79 3.53
CA ARG A 108 -13.62 -10.06 3.81
C ARG A 108 -13.97 -11.55 3.83
N ASN A 109 -13.22 -12.42 3.18
CA ASN A 109 -13.47 -13.86 3.20
C ASN A 109 -13.08 -14.47 4.55
N MET A 110 -12.00 -13.98 5.17
CA MET A 110 -11.49 -14.47 6.46
C MET A 110 -12.19 -13.80 7.66
N ASP A 111 -12.48 -12.51 7.56
CA ASP A 111 -12.97 -11.70 8.69
C ASP A 111 -14.50 -11.69 8.79
N LYS A 112 -15.03 -12.45 9.76
CA LYS A 112 -16.48 -12.54 10.04
C LYS A 112 -17.12 -11.23 10.48
N THR A 113 -16.33 -10.27 10.93
CA THR A 113 -16.82 -8.95 11.36
C THR A 113 -16.90 -7.97 10.19
N HIS A 114 -16.40 -8.34 9.01
CA HIS A 114 -16.49 -7.50 7.82
C HIS A 114 -17.93 -7.37 7.30
N PRO A 115 -18.45 -6.16 7.05
CA PRO A 115 -19.83 -5.98 6.56
C PRO A 115 -20.15 -6.77 5.29
N LYS A 116 -19.16 -6.91 4.39
CA LYS A 116 -19.24 -7.73 3.17
C LYS A 116 -18.86 -9.21 3.32
N HIS A 117 -18.68 -9.72 4.54
CA HIS A 117 -18.33 -11.13 4.75
C HIS A 117 -19.45 -12.07 4.26
N ALA A 118 -20.72 -11.68 4.45
CA ALA A 118 -21.87 -12.46 4.00
C ALA A 118 -21.97 -12.56 2.46
N GLU A 119 -21.34 -11.65 1.72
CA GLU A 119 -21.24 -11.67 0.26
C GLU A 119 -20.05 -12.51 -0.24
N SER A 120 -19.22 -13.01 0.68
CA SER A 120 -18.01 -13.80 0.35
C SER A 120 -18.29 -15.29 0.24
N ASP A 121 -17.51 -15.96 -0.58
CA ASP A 121 -17.50 -17.42 -0.67
C ASP A 121 -16.65 -17.98 0.47
N ILE A 122 -17.35 -18.52 1.47
CA ILE A 122 -16.77 -19.06 2.70
C ILE A 122 -15.75 -20.18 2.47
N ARG A 123 -15.78 -20.84 1.29
CA ARG A 123 -14.78 -21.86 0.92
C ARG A 123 -13.36 -21.29 0.88
N TYR A 124 -13.22 -19.99 0.66
CA TYR A 124 -11.93 -19.30 0.60
C TYR A 124 -11.60 -18.51 1.87
N ALA A 125 -12.34 -18.71 2.98
CA ALA A 125 -12.05 -18.05 4.26
C ALA A 125 -10.65 -18.37 4.81
N GLY A 126 -10.11 -19.54 4.47
CA GLY A 126 -8.76 -19.97 4.85
C GLY A 126 -7.66 -19.56 3.87
N TYR A 127 -7.98 -18.86 2.78
CA TYR A 127 -7.01 -18.60 1.70
C TYR A 127 -5.81 -17.76 2.17
N LEU A 128 -6.06 -16.69 2.93
CA LEU A 128 -4.97 -15.85 3.42
C LEU A 128 -4.06 -16.63 4.39
N HIS A 129 -4.62 -17.50 5.23
CA HIS A 129 -3.80 -18.37 6.07
C HIS A 129 -2.93 -19.30 5.21
N HIS A 130 -3.52 -19.94 4.19
CA HIS A 130 -2.78 -20.77 3.24
C HIS A 130 -1.63 -20.00 2.56
N LEU A 131 -1.88 -18.76 2.13
CA LEU A 131 -0.85 -17.91 1.55
C LEU A 131 0.33 -17.68 2.52
N TYR A 132 0.06 -17.45 3.80
CA TYR A 132 1.11 -17.33 4.82
C TYR A 132 1.82 -18.66 5.12
N GLU A 133 1.16 -19.82 4.97
CA GLU A 133 1.82 -21.14 5.01
C GLU A 133 2.79 -21.31 3.82
N GLU A 134 2.46 -20.81 2.63
CA GLU A 134 3.40 -20.78 1.50
C GLU A 134 4.58 -19.83 1.74
N MET A 135 4.35 -18.70 2.42
CA MET A 135 5.45 -17.81 2.83
C MET A 135 6.37 -18.48 3.86
N ASP A 136 5.81 -19.23 4.81
CA ASP A 136 6.60 -20.02 5.78
C ASP A 136 7.49 -21.05 5.07
N LYS A 137 6.98 -21.74 4.04
CA LYS A 137 7.81 -22.63 3.20
C LYS A 137 8.94 -21.89 2.51
N LEU A 138 8.68 -20.70 1.98
CA LEU A 138 9.73 -19.85 1.38
C LEU A 138 10.79 -19.45 2.41
N VAL A 139 10.37 -19.07 3.63
CA VAL A 139 11.30 -18.82 4.75
C VAL A 139 12.14 -20.06 5.04
N GLY A 140 11.53 -21.24 5.07
CA GLY A 140 12.23 -22.52 5.23
C GLY A 140 13.27 -22.80 4.13
N LYS A 141 13.07 -22.32 2.90
CA LYS A 141 14.04 -22.45 1.80
C LYS A 141 15.27 -21.54 1.98
N VAL A 142 15.09 -20.33 2.51
CA VAL A 142 16.18 -19.34 2.64
C VAL A 142 16.93 -19.44 3.97
N LEU A 143 16.28 -19.95 5.03
CA LEU A 143 16.87 -19.98 6.37
C LEU A 143 18.19 -20.77 6.46
N PRO A 144 18.40 -21.91 5.75
CA PRO A 144 19.68 -22.61 5.76
C PRO A 144 20.87 -21.77 5.30
N ALA A 145 20.65 -20.73 4.47
CA ALA A 145 21.74 -19.84 4.07
C ALA A 145 22.35 -19.08 5.26
N ALA A 146 21.59 -18.88 6.34
CA ALA A 146 22.09 -18.27 7.57
C ALA A 146 23.04 -19.16 8.40
N GLU A 147 23.24 -20.43 8.02
CA GLU A 147 24.26 -21.29 8.63
C GLU A 147 25.68 -20.83 8.29
N ASP A 148 25.86 -20.16 7.15
CA ASP A 148 27.10 -19.45 6.84
C ASP A 148 27.17 -18.15 7.66
N PRO A 149 28.17 -17.97 8.55
CA PRO A 149 28.32 -16.74 9.32
C PRO A 149 28.53 -15.49 8.45
N ASN A 150 28.96 -15.63 7.20
CA ASN A 150 29.12 -14.54 6.23
C ASN A 150 27.86 -14.24 5.43
N THR A 151 26.74 -14.92 5.71
CA THR A 151 25.44 -14.65 5.11
C THR A 151 24.51 -13.98 6.12
N LEU A 152 23.78 -12.97 5.67
CA LEU A 152 22.74 -12.30 6.45
C LEU A 152 21.39 -12.49 5.76
N VAL A 153 20.49 -13.21 6.43
CA VAL A 153 19.08 -13.33 6.02
C VAL A 153 18.25 -12.31 6.78
N LEU A 154 17.52 -11.48 6.03
CA LEU A 154 16.51 -10.54 6.51
C LEU A 154 15.19 -10.83 5.78
N ILE A 155 14.10 -10.90 6.53
CA ILE A 155 12.74 -11.00 6.00
C ILE A 155 11.96 -9.85 6.61
N CYS A 156 11.34 -9.02 5.78
CA CYS A 156 10.59 -7.87 6.27
C CYS A 156 9.36 -7.61 5.40
N SER A 157 8.38 -6.93 6.00
CA SER A 157 7.31 -6.27 5.25
C SER A 157 7.46 -4.76 5.35
N ASP A 158 7.03 -4.07 4.31
CA ASP A 158 6.92 -2.62 4.25
C ASP A 158 5.82 -2.06 5.16
N HIS A 159 4.76 -2.84 5.38
CA HIS A 159 3.68 -2.52 6.31
C HIS A 159 2.95 -3.78 6.82
N GLY A 160 2.06 -3.57 7.78
CA GLY A 160 1.04 -4.55 8.18
C GLY A 160 -0.26 -4.33 7.42
N PHE A 161 -1.36 -4.89 7.93
CA PHE A 161 -2.69 -4.78 7.32
C PHE A 161 -3.79 -4.69 8.38
N ALA A 162 -4.91 -4.09 7.99
CA ALA A 162 -6.15 -4.09 8.75
C ALA A 162 -7.36 -4.12 7.81
N GLN A 163 -8.52 -4.37 8.40
CA GLN A 163 -9.81 -4.34 7.71
C GLN A 163 -10.10 -2.97 7.09
N PHE A 164 -10.74 -2.93 5.92
CA PHE A 164 -11.27 -1.72 5.29
C PHE A 164 -12.75 -1.86 4.94
N ALA A 165 -13.59 -1.44 5.89
CA ALA A 165 -15.04 -1.57 5.82
C ALA A 165 -15.77 -0.27 5.43
N HIS A 166 -15.23 0.88 5.82
CA HIS A 166 -15.88 2.17 5.65
C HIS A 166 -14.94 3.15 4.94
N GLN A 167 -15.48 3.93 4.01
CA GLN A 167 -14.77 5.02 3.38
C GLN A 167 -15.10 6.31 4.12
N PHE A 168 -14.07 7.11 4.40
CA PHE A 168 -14.20 8.48 4.87
C PHE A 168 -13.90 9.41 3.70
N HIS A 169 -14.87 10.23 3.30
CA HIS A 169 -14.73 11.19 2.20
C HIS A 169 -14.13 12.49 2.73
N LEU A 170 -12.80 12.53 2.86
CA LEU A 170 -12.10 13.65 3.49
C LEU A 170 -12.38 14.99 2.79
N ASN A 171 -12.43 15.03 1.47
CA ASN A 171 -12.74 16.27 0.73
C ASN A 171 -14.19 16.71 0.92
N THR A 172 -15.15 15.77 1.00
CA THR A 172 -16.54 16.09 1.37
C THR A 172 -16.60 16.70 2.77
N TRP A 173 -15.90 16.10 3.74
CA TRP A 173 -15.85 16.62 5.10
C TRP A 173 -15.22 18.02 5.14
N LEU A 174 -14.11 18.25 4.43
CA LEU A 174 -13.46 19.57 4.34
C LEU A 174 -14.41 20.63 3.76
N ARG A 175 -15.18 20.26 2.72
CA ARG A 175 -16.19 21.15 2.13
C ARG A 175 -17.27 21.52 3.13
N ASP A 176 -17.86 20.51 3.77
CA ASP A 176 -19.00 20.69 4.66
C ASP A 176 -18.62 21.47 5.93
N ASN A 177 -17.33 21.47 6.30
CA ASN A 177 -16.79 22.23 7.43
C ASN A 177 -16.11 23.55 7.02
N GLY A 178 -16.24 23.96 5.75
CA GLY A 178 -15.81 25.29 5.27
C GLY A 178 -14.30 25.43 4.98
N TYR A 179 -13.56 24.33 4.89
CA TYR A 179 -12.15 24.33 4.50
C TYR A 179 -11.93 24.22 2.99
N LEU A 180 -12.88 23.63 2.26
CA LEU A 180 -12.84 23.47 0.81
C LEU A 180 -14.06 24.14 0.17
N ALA A 181 -13.83 24.99 -0.83
CA ALA A 181 -14.89 25.65 -1.55
C ALA A 181 -15.06 25.03 -2.95
N ILE A 182 -16.31 24.91 -3.39
CA ILE A 182 -16.65 24.49 -4.76
C ILE A 182 -17.26 25.66 -5.53
N LYS A 183 -16.96 25.74 -6.83
CA LYS A 183 -17.50 26.78 -7.71
C LYS A 183 -19.02 26.74 -7.75
N ASP A 184 -19.66 27.90 -7.91
CA ASP A 184 -21.13 28.00 -7.99
C ASP A 184 -21.75 27.10 -9.06
N SER A 185 -21.07 26.95 -10.20
CA SER A 185 -21.48 26.07 -11.30
C SER A 185 -21.51 24.59 -10.94
N ALA A 186 -20.80 24.18 -9.88
CA ALA A 186 -20.67 22.80 -9.43
C ALA A 186 -21.53 22.48 -8.20
N LYS A 187 -22.15 23.47 -7.55
CA LYS A 187 -22.95 23.27 -6.32
C LYS A 187 -24.12 22.29 -6.45
N LYS A 188 -24.63 22.09 -7.67
CA LYS A 188 -25.74 21.16 -7.96
C LYS A 188 -25.27 19.77 -8.41
N LYS A 189 -23.97 19.54 -8.54
CA LYS A 189 -23.44 18.23 -8.93
C LYS A 189 -23.53 17.27 -7.75
N GLU A 190 -23.84 16.00 -8.03
CA GLU A 190 -23.81 14.94 -7.02
C GLU A 190 -22.38 14.63 -6.59
N GLU A 191 -21.46 14.63 -7.56
CA GLU A 191 -20.02 14.50 -7.35
C GLU A 191 -19.27 15.59 -8.12
N THR A 192 -18.23 16.12 -7.49
CA THR A 192 -17.34 17.12 -8.08
C THR A 192 -16.02 16.50 -8.54
N THR A 193 -15.23 17.25 -9.27
CA THR A 193 -13.83 16.92 -9.56
C THR A 193 -12.90 17.97 -8.97
N ILE A 194 -11.60 17.72 -8.98
CA ILE A 194 -10.59 18.72 -8.61
C ILE A 194 -10.71 20.04 -9.41
N PHE A 195 -11.28 19.99 -10.62
CA PHE A 195 -11.50 21.17 -11.47
C PHE A 195 -12.71 22.01 -11.05
N ASP A 196 -13.58 21.47 -10.21
CA ASP A 196 -14.75 22.16 -9.66
C ASP A 196 -14.44 22.90 -8.35
N VAL A 197 -13.25 22.69 -7.78
CA VAL A 197 -12.78 23.40 -6.58
C VAL A 197 -12.57 24.87 -6.89
N ASP A 198 -13.09 25.74 -6.03
CA ASP A 198 -12.78 27.16 -6.02
C ASP A 198 -11.54 27.39 -5.15
N TRP A 199 -10.38 27.40 -5.80
CA TRP A 199 -9.10 27.56 -5.13
C TRP A 199 -8.93 28.93 -4.47
N SER A 200 -9.62 29.98 -4.95
CA SER A 200 -9.56 31.31 -4.34
C SER A 200 -10.25 31.40 -2.98
N GLN A 201 -11.01 30.37 -2.60
CA GLN A 201 -11.74 30.29 -1.33
C GLN A 201 -11.43 29.01 -0.54
N THR A 202 -10.52 28.17 -1.03
CA THR A 202 -10.16 26.89 -0.40
C THR A 202 -8.94 27.04 0.50
N LEU A 203 -9.04 26.59 1.75
CA LEU A 203 -7.97 26.59 2.74
C LEU A 203 -7.19 25.27 2.74
N ALA A 204 -7.88 24.15 2.61
CA ALA A 204 -7.28 22.82 2.68
C ALA A 204 -7.95 21.85 1.72
N TYR A 205 -7.18 20.87 1.25
CA TYR A 205 -7.61 19.87 0.28
C TYR A 205 -6.84 18.55 0.46
N ASN A 206 -7.46 17.44 0.11
CA ASN A 206 -6.83 16.13 0.11
C ASN A 206 -6.60 15.64 -1.32
N ILE A 207 -5.40 15.10 -1.54
CA ILE A 207 -5.02 14.29 -2.70
C ILE A 207 -4.18 13.12 -2.18
N GLY A 208 -4.35 11.95 -2.78
CA GLY A 208 -3.74 10.73 -2.27
C GLY A 208 -4.50 10.13 -1.08
N PHE A 209 -4.06 8.96 -0.62
CA PHE A 209 -4.75 8.21 0.43
C PHE A 209 -4.76 8.93 1.78
N ASN A 210 -3.66 9.55 2.18
CA ASN A 210 -3.54 10.15 3.52
C ASN A 210 -3.16 11.64 3.51
N GLY A 211 -2.77 12.20 2.35
CA GLY A 211 -2.21 13.55 2.28
C GLY A 211 -3.24 14.65 2.45
N LEU A 212 -3.05 15.53 3.42
CA LEU A 212 -3.85 16.73 3.64
C LEU A 212 -2.98 17.97 3.46
N TYR A 213 -3.29 18.73 2.42
CA TYR A 213 -2.57 19.91 1.97
C TYR A 213 -3.32 21.17 2.38
N LEU A 214 -2.57 22.22 2.70
CA LEU A 214 -3.10 23.58 2.75
C LEU A 214 -2.92 24.26 1.38
N ASN A 215 -3.84 25.12 0.99
CA ASN A 215 -3.71 25.92 -0.23
C ASN A 215 -2.79 27.13 0.03
N LEU A 216 -1.49 26.88 0.14
CA LEU A 216 -0.48 27.84 0.57
C LEU A 216 -0.17 28.87 -0.53
N LYS A 217 -0.01 30.14 -0.13
CA LYS A 217 0.54 31.16 -1.02
C LYS A 217 1.93 30.78 -1.50
N ASN A 218 2.20 31.04 -2.77
CA ASN A 218 3.48 30.78 -3.44
C ASN A 218 3.85 29.29 -3.63
N ARG A 219 2.95 28.35 -3.30
CA ARG A 219 3.08 26.93 -3.68
C ARG A 219 1.97 26.53 -4.62
N GLU A 220 0.72 26.78 -4.24
CA GLU A 220 -0.44 26.55 -5.10
C GLU A 220 -0.69 27.76 -6.01
N GLY A 221 -1.15 27.50 -7.25
CA GLY A 221 -1.38 28.55 -8.25
C GLY A 221 -2.40 29.62 -7.85
N GLN A 222 -3.34 29.29 -6.97
CA GLN A 222 -4.30 30.22 -6.36
C GLN A 222 -4.29 30.09 -4.82
N GLY A 223 -3.10 29.88 -4.25
CA GLY A 223 -2.89 29.80 -2.82
C GLY A 223 -3.43 31.02 -2.08
N ILE A 224 -4.11 30.79 -0.95
CA ILE A 224 -4.65 31.86 -0.09
C ILE A 224 -4.14 31.81 1.35
N VAL A 225 -3.60 30.66 1.77
CA VAL A 225 -3.11 30.46 3.13
C VAL A 225 -1.70 31.01 3.26
N GLU A 226 -1.51 31.99 4.14
CA GLU A 226 -0.19 32.49 4.52
C GLU A 226 0.58 31.44 5.31
N ALA A 227 1.91 31.36 5.11
CA ALA A 227 2.75 30.37 5.78
C ALA A 227 2.67 30.47 7.31
N GLU A 228 2.52 31.68 7.85
CA GLU A 228 2.40 31.98 9.27
C GLU A 228 1.08 31.43 9.88
N LYS A 229 0.06 31.22 9.03
CA LYS A 229 -1.23 30.66 9.44
C LYS A 229 -1.29 29.14 9.33
N ALA A 230 -0.32 28.51 8.67
CA ALA A 230 -0.31 27.07 8.45
C ALA A 230 -0.36 26.27 9.77
N ALA A 231 0.45 26.65 10.77
CA ALA A 231 0.48 25.97 12.08
C ALA A 231 -0.86 26.06 12.83
N GLU A 232 -1.53 27.21 12.76
CA GLU A 232 -2.84 27.44 13.39
C GLU A 232 -3.92 26.56 12.73
N ILE A 233 -3.96 26.55 11.39
CA ILE A 233 -4.95 25.81 10.61
C ILE A 233 -4.74 24.29 10.76
N THR A 234 -3.50 23.81 10.66
CA THR A 234 -3.17 22.38 10.86
C THR A 234 -3.53 21.90 12.27
N ALA A 235 -3.23 22.68 13.32
CA ALA A 235 -3.62 22.33 14.68
C ALA A 235 -5.13 22.27 14.87
N ARG A 236 -5.89 23.15 14.21
CA ARG A 236 -7.35 23.12 14.22
C ARG A 236 -7.89 21.88 13.49
N LEU A 237 -7.46 21.64 12.26
CA LEU A 237 -7.85 20.47 11.47
C LEU A 237 -7.52 19.17 12.20
N SER A 238 -6.34 19.06 12.80
CA SER A 238 -5.95 17.90 13.58
C SER A 238 -6.95 17.62 14.70
N ARG A 239 -7.31 18.63 15.51
CA ARG A 239 -8.28 18.45 16.61
C ARG A 239 -9.66 18.05 16.10
N GLU A 240 -10.16 18.76 15.08
CA GLU A 240 -11.50 18.50 14.54
C GLU A 240 -11.59 17.09 13.93
N LEU A 241 -10.60 16.68 13.13
CA LEU A 241 -10.56 15.36 12.49
C LEU A 241 -10.44 14.23 13.52
N THR A 242 -9.56 14.34 14.52
CA THR A 242 -9.43 13.31 15.57
C THR A 242 -10.58 13.31 16.57
N GLY A 243 -11.38 14.37 16.61
CA GLY A 243 -12.57 14.49 17.44
C GLY A 243 -13.84 13.92 16.80
N LEU A 244 -13.77 13.45 15.55
CA LEU A 244 -14.92 12.88 14.86
C LEU A 244 -15.30 11.53 15.46
N THR A 245 -16.60 11.25 15.44
CA THR A 245 -17.17 9.94 15.78
C THR A 245 -18.14 9.57 14.68
N ASP A 246 -17.99 8.38 14.12
CA ASP A 246 -18.96 7.80 13.21
C ASP A 246 -20.25 7.49 13.99
N PRO A 247 -21.39 8.08 13.63
CA PRO A 247 -22.65 7.87 14.35
C PRO A 247 -23.18 6.43 14.22
N ASP A 248 -22.83 5.71 13.16
CA ASP A 248 -23.34 4.36 12.90
C ASP A 248 -22.57 3.29 13.70
N THR A 249 -21.25 3.48 13.87
CA THR A 249 -20.39 2.51 14.54
C THR A 249 -19.95 2.93 15.94
N GLY A 250 -20.05 4.22 16.27
CA GLY A 250 -19.52 4.82 17.50
C GLY A 250 -17.99 4.93 17.55
N LYS A 251 -17.27 4.60 16.46
CA LYS A 251 -15.81 4.65 16.38
C LYS A 251 -15.32 5.95 15.75
N PRO A 252 -14.14 6.46 16.11
CA PRO A 252 -13.55 7.59 15.39
C PRO A 252 -12.99 7.12 14.04
N PRO A 253 -13.35 7.74 12.89
CA PRO A 253 -12.77 7.38 11.59
C PRO A 253 -11.27 7.66 11.49
N ILE A 254 -10.78 8.66 12.23
CA ILE A 254 -9.40 9.15 12.23
C ILE A 254 -8.90 9.12 13.67
N ILE A 255 -7.77 8.43 13.90
CA ILE A 255 -7.19 8.32 15.26
C ILE A 255 -5.98 9.21 15.47
N LYS A 256 -5.32 9.63 14.39
CA LYS A 256 -4.11 10.43 14.47
C LYS A 256 -3.94 11.27 13.21
N VAL A 257 -3.31 12.42 13.35
CA VAL A 257 -2.88 13.25 12.22
C VAL A 257 -1.40 13.54 12.45
N TYR A 258 -0.57 13.29 11.45
CA TYR A 258 0.88 13.40 11.53
C TYR A 258 1.33 14.68 10.81
N PRO A 259 1.82 15.70 11.51
CA PRO A 259 2.40 16.88 10.89
C PRO A 259 3.64 16.50 10.08
N LYS A 260 3.81 17.09 8.89
CA LYS A 260 4.92 16.74 7.99
C LYS A 260 6.31 16.86 8.59
N ASN A 261 6.50 17.86 9.46
CA ASN A 261 7.78 18.13 10.11
C ASN A 261 8.15 17.08 11.18
N GLU A 262 7.22 16.20 11.56
CA GLU A 262 7.47 15.08 12.48
C GLU A 262 7.82 13.78 11.73
N ILE A 263 7.46 13.68 10.45
CA ILE A 263 7.56 12.44 9.66
C ILE A 263 8.62 12.49 8.56
N TYR A 264 8.88 13.67 7.99
CA TYR A 264 9.77 13.83 6.86
C TYR A 264 10.97 14.72 7.22
N LYS A 265 12.11 14.42 6.61
CA LYS A 265 13.30 15.27 6.62
C LYS A 265 13.82 15.44 5.19
N GLY A 266 14.72 16.40 5.00
CA GLY A 266 15.36 16.66 3.72
C GLY A 266 14.74 17.82 2.93
N GLU A 267 15.29 18.06 1.75
CA GLU A 267 15.00 19.25 0.94
C GLU A 267 13.59 19.29 0.34
N PHE A 268 12.95 18.11 0.20
CA PHE A 268 11.62 17.96 -0.41
C PHE A 268 10.46 18.09 0.59
N VAL A 269 10.74 18.31 1.89
CA VAL A 269 9.68 18.49 2.92
C VAL A 269 8.74 19.65 2.59
N LYS A 270 9.22 20.68 1.90
CA LYS A 270 8.41 21.82 1.44
C LYS A 270 7.29 21.40 0.48
N ASP A 271 7.51 20.35 -0.31
CA ASP A 271 6.59 19.84 -1.34
C ASP A 271 5.62 18.78 -0.79
N MET A 272 5.87 18.28 0.43
CA MET A 272 5.01 17.30 1.10
C MET A 272 3.72 17.94 1.65
N PRO A 273 2.61 17.16 1.73
CA PRO A 273 1.39 17.61 2.39
C PRO A 273 1.67 18.05 3.81
N GLU A 274 0.98 19.10 4.28
CA GLU A 274 1.14 19.62 5.66
C GLU A 274 0.91 18.56 6.73
N MET A 275 0.01 17.61 6.46
CA MET A 275 -0.32 16.53 7.36
C MET A 275 -0.59 15.23 6.60
N LEU A 276 -0.31 14.09 7.26
CA LEU A 276 -0.89 12.80 6.90
C LEU A 276 -2.01 12.43 7.86
N VAL A 277 -3.16 12.04 7.33
CA VAL A 277 -4.30 11.57 8.12
C VAL A 277 -4.15 10.07 8.40
N GLY A 278 -4.11 9.68 9.67
CA GLY A 278 -4.05 8.29 10.13
C GLY A 278 -5.44 7.77 10.49
N PHE A 279 -6.01 6.92 9.63
CA PHE A 279 -7.33 6.34 9.82
C PHE A 279 -7.34 5.24 10.89
N HIS A 280 -8.49 5.03 11.52
CA HIS A 280 -8.76 3.90 12.39
C HIS A 280 -8.84 2.59 11.57
N PRO A 281 -8.35 1.44 12.07
CA PRO A 281 -8.64 0.13 11.48
C PRO A 281 -10.15 -0.07 11.18
N GLY A 282 -10.49 -0.39 9.94
CA GLY A 282 -11.86 -0.41 9.44
C GLY A 282 -12.24 0.79 8.58
N TYR A 283 -11.44 1.87 8.61
CA TYR A 283 -11.63 3.10 7.85
C TYR A 283 -10.46 3.37 6.92
N ARG A 284 -10.75 4.04 5.80
CA ARG A 284 -9.76 4.59 4.87
C ARG A 284 -10.35 5.82 4.19
N ASN A 285 -9.49 6.66 3.62
CA ASN A 285 -9.96 7.68 2.68
C ASN A 285 -10.72 7.04 1.50
N SER A 286 -11.74 7.73 1.00
CA SER A 286 -12.53 7.27 -0.13
C SER A 286 -11.75 7.37 -1.45
N SER A 287 -11.97 6.42 -2.36
CA SER A 287 -11.32 6.45 -3.68
C SER A 287 -11.61 7.73 -4.47
N PRO A 288 -12.82 8.34 -4.39
CA PRO A 288 -13.06 9.65 -4.98
C PRO A 288 -12.22 10.77 -4.33
N SER A 289 -12.13 10.81 -2.99
CA SER A 289 -11.36 11.86 -2.29
C SER A 289 -9.88 11.83 -2.67
N VAL A 290 -9.30 10.63 -2.88
CA VAL A 290 -7.92 10.46 -3.36
C VAL A 290 -7.63 11.26 -4.63
N LEU A 291 -8.65 11.45 -5.50
CA LEU A 291 -8.56 12.20 -6.77
C LEU A 291 -9.00 13.67 -6.66
N GLY A 292 -9.34 14.15 -5.46
CA GLY A 292 -9.78 15.52 -5.23
C GLY A 292 -11.29 15.73 -5.30
N THR A 293 -12.09 14.66 -5.35
CA THR A 293 -13.56 14.74 -5.48
C THR A 293 -14.25 14.99 -4.14
N THR A 294 -15.33 15.79 -4.15
CA THR A 294 -16.34 15.86 -3.08
C THR A 294 -17.64 15.22 -3.54
N GLY A 295 -18.40 14.61 -2.62
CA GLY A 295 -19.68 13.95 -2.90
C GLY A 295 -20.79 14.37 -1.92
N GLN A 296 -21.80 13.51 -1.73
CA GLN A 296 -22.95 13.78 -0.85
C GLN A 296 -22.74 13.32 0.59
N THR A 297 -21.95 12.26 0.80
CA THR A 297 -21.73 11.63 2.11
C THR A 297 -20.30 11.88 2.59
N THR A 298 -20.12 11.91 3.91
CA THR A 298 -18.80 11.97 4.56
C THR A 298 -18.29 10.59 4.94
N ILE A 299 -19.19 9.64 5.21
CA ILE A 299 -18.88 8.24 5.52
C ILE A 299 -19.89 7.33 4.82
N ASP A 300 -19.41 6.26 4.21
CA ASP A 300 -20.23 5.17 3.69
C ASP A 300 -19.51 3.82 3.76
N LEU A 301 -20.27 2.74 3.57
CA LEU A 301 -19.70 1.40 3.46
C LEU A 301 -18.89 1.27 2.18
N ASN A 302 -17.72 0.67 2.29
CA ASN A 302 -16.88 0.33 1.17
C ASN A 302 -17.62 -0.67 0.24
N PRO A 303 -17.92 -0.32 -1.01
CA PRO A 303 -18.74 -1.16 -1.88
C PRO A 303 -17.93 -2.26 -2.59
N TRP A 304 -16.59 -2.22 -2.51
CA TRP A 304 -15.68 -3.05 -3.32
C TRP A 304 -15.29 -4.36 -2.63
N ALA A 305 -14.73 -5.30 -3.41
CA ALA A 305 -14.13 -6.52 -2.87
C ALA A 305 -12.81 -6.23 -2.13
N TRP A 306 -12.11 -5.16 -2.53
CA TRP A 306 -10.97 -4.56 -1.83
C TRP A 306 -11.33 -4.23 -0.38
N SER A 307 -11.03 -5.14 0.55
CA SER A 307 -11.56 -5.21 1.91
C SER A 307 -10.48 -5.28 3.01
N GLY A 308 -9.22 -5.51 2.65
CA GLY A 308 -8.05 -5.23 3.48
C GLY A 308 -7.39 -3.93 3.01
N ASP A 309 -6.71 -3.22 3.90
CA ASP A 309 -5.89 -2.05 3.54
C ASP A 309 -4.81 -1.79 4.60
N HIS A 310 -3.92 -0.85 4.32
CA HIS A 310 -2.80 -0.47 5.16
C HIS A 310 -2.60 1.05 5.22
N SER A 311 -3.56 1.84 4.70
CA SER A 311 -3.57 3.31 4.79
C SER A 311 -4.08 3.83 6.15
N MET A 312 -4.10 2.99 7.18
CA MET A 312 -4.47 3.37 8.55
C MET A 312 -3.34 4.18 9.19
N ALA A 313 -3.54 4.63 10.43
CA ALA A 313 -2.42 5.12 11.24
C ALA A 313 -1.29 4.09 11.28
N ARG A 314 -0.05 4.52 11.01
CA ARG A 314 1.12 3.63 10.91
C ARG A 314 1.32 2.72 12.13
N ASP A 315 0.95 3.22 13.31
CA ASP A 315 1.09 2.49 14.58
C ASP A 315 0.07 1.33 14.70
N SER A 316 -0.98 1.32 13.86
CA SER A 316 -2.03 0.27 13.82
C SER A 316 -1.78 -0.82 12.79
N VAL A 317 -0.87 -0.60 11.84
CA VAL A 317 -0.52 -1.55 10.77
C VAL A 317 1.01 -1.67 10.66
N PRO A 318 1.71 -2.08 11.74
CA PRO A 318 3.17 -2.17 11.74
C PRO A 318 3.64 -3.27 10.78
N GLY A 319 4.74 -3.00 10.08
CA GLY A 319 5.46 -4.02 9.33
C GLY A 319 6.13 -5.05 10.26
N SER A 320 6.52 -6.19 9.68
CA SER A 320 7.24 -7.25 10.36
C SER A 320 8.72 -7.24 9.98
N LEU A 321 9.59 -7.67 10.90
CA LEU A 321 11.02 -7.85 10.66
C LEU A 321 11.51 -9.12 11.35
N PHE A 322 12.09 -10.02 10.57
CA PHE A 322 12.81 -11.20 11.02
C PHE A 322 14.25 -11.12 10.53
N SER A 323 15.17 -11.57 11.37
CA SER A 323 16.58 -11.58 11.06
C SER A 323 17.25 -12.84 11.60
N SER A 324 18.15 -13.40 10.79
CA SER A 324 19.07 -14.46 11.20
C SER A 324 20.04 -14.04 12.30
N ARG A 325 20.24 -12.74 12.51
CA ARG A 325 21.07 -12.18 13.59
C ARG A 325 20.19 -11.46 14.62
N LYS A 326 20.63 -11.46 15.87
CA LYS A 326 19.89 -10.81 16.96
C LYS A 326 19.80 -9.29 16.74
N VAL A 327 18.58 -8.81 16.48
CA VAL A 327 18.27 -7.38 16.42
C VAL A 327 18.47 -6.75 17.80
N ALA A 328 19.26 -5.67 17.87
CA ALA A 328 19.55 -4.95 19.10
C ALA A 328 18.63 -3.75 19.32
N LYS A 329 18.05 -3.21 18.24
CA LYS A 329 17.16 -2.05 18.28
C LYS A 329 15.76 -2.46 18.75
N ALA A 330 15.24 -1.78 19.77
CA ALA A 330 13.92 -2.09 20.33
C ALA A 330 12.76 -1.76 19.35
N ASN A 331 12.88 -0.66 18.61
CA ASN A 331 11.91 -0.21 17.61
C ASN A 331 12.64 0.04 16.29
N PRO A 332 12.93 -1.00 15.49
CA PRO A 332 13.54 -0.83 14.18
C PRO A 332 12.58 -0.11 13.22
N SER A 333 13.15 0.74 12.38
CA SER A 333 12.45 1.40 11.27
C SER A 333 12.86 0.77 9.96
N ILE A 334 12.01 0.82 8.94
CA ILE A 334 12.39 0.41 7.58
C ILE A 334 13.60 1.22 7.06
N LEU A 335 13.78 2.46 7.53
CA LEU A 335 14.93 3.31 7.19
C LEU A 335 16.26 2.75 7.68
N ASP A 336 16.24 1.85 8.68
CA ASP A 336 17.43 1.20 9.24
C ASP A 336 17.96 0.06 8.37
N LEU A 337 17.11 -0.55 7.54
CA LEU A 337 17.48 -1.74 6.77
C LEU A 337 18.54 -1.44 5.70
N PRO A 338 18.43 -0.38 4.88
CA PRO A 338 19.48 -0.04 3.93
C PRO A 338 20.83 0.22 4.60
N VAL A 339 20.84 0.89 5.77
CA VAL A 339 22.06 1.17 6.53
C VAL A 339 22.67 -0.13 7.08
N THR A 340 21.83 -1.02 7.60
CA THR A 340 22.25 -2.35 8.06
C THR A 340 22.88 -3.17 6.94
N ILE A 341 22.27 -3.16 5.75
CA ILE A 341 22.76 -3.89 4.57
C ILE A 341 24.11 -3.31 4.11
N LEU A 342 24.24 -1.99 4.03
CA LEU A 342 25.51 -1.34 3.65
C LEU A 342 26.63 -1.68 4.65
N GLU A 343 26.36 -1.58 5.96
CA GLU A 343 27.32 -1.93 7.00
C GLU A 343 27.74 -3.40 6.90
N PHE A 344 26.81 -4.30 6.60
CA PHE A 344 27.10 -5.71 6.39
C PHE A 344 28.06 -5.95 5.21
N PHE A 345 27.94 -5.19 4.13
CA PHE A 345 28.88 -5.21 3.00
C PHE A 345 30.18 -4.41 3.25
N GLY A 346 30.38 -3.86 4.45
CA GLY A 346 31.55 -3.01 4.76
C GLY A 346 31.51 -1.64 4.05
N ILE A 347 30.33 -1.21 3.59
CA ILE A 347 30.13 0.07 2.92
C ILE A 347 29.68 1.10 3.97
N GLY A 348 30.37 2.24 4.01
CA GLY A 348 30.03 3.34 4.91
C GLY A 348 28.64 3.92 4.63
N LYS A 349 27.89 4.23 5.70
CA LYS A 349 26.59 4.89 5.61
C LYS A 349 26.72 6.27 4.92
N PRO A 350 26.01 6.52 3.80
CA PRO A 350 25.93 7.86 3.21
C PRO A 350 25.28 8.87 4.17
N GLU A 351 25.75 10.13 4.15
CA GLU A 351 25.26 11.18 5.05
C GLU A 351 23.75 11.46 4.90
N GLN A 352 23.19 11.22 3.72
CA GLN A 352 21.78 11.45 3.41
C GLN A 352 20.85 10.41 4.04
N MET A 353 21.35 9.23 4.44
CA MET A 353 20.52 8.19 5.05
C MET A 353 20.17 8.54 6.49
N GLU A 354 18.90 8.42 6.87
CA GLU A 354 18.46 8.72 8.24
C GLU A 354 18.67 7.57 9.22
N GLY A 355 18.49 6.33 8.76
CA GLY A 355 18.50 5.14 9.62
C GLY A 355 19.85 4.83 10.26
N SER A 356 19.86 3.82 11.11
CA SER A 356 21.07 3.27 11.73
C SER A 356 21.08 1.75 11.54
N SER A 357 22.21 1.10 11.73
CA SER A 357 22.21 -0.36 11.82
C SER A 357 21.27 -0.82 12.94
N ILE A 358 20.55 -1.93 12.69
CA ILE A 358 19.66 -2.58 13.66
C ILE A 358 20.43 -3.46 14.67
N TYR A 359 21.73 -3.65 14.45
CA TYR A 359 22.62 -4.43 15.32
C TYR A 359 23.39 -3.52 16.29
N SER A 360 24.02 -4.14 17.29
CA SER A 360 24.96 -3.41 18.15
C SER A 360 26.19 -3.01 17.33
N PRO A 361 26.80 -1.83 17.60
CA PRO A 361 28.07 -1.47 16.99
C PRO A 361 29.07 -2.59 17.23
N THR A 362 29.68 -3.11 16.17
CA THR A 362 30.83 -4.00 16.31
C THR A 362 31.90 -3.20 17.04
N ARG A 363 32.27 -3.63 18.25
CA ARG A 363 33.46 -3.06 18.92
C ARG A 363 34.63 -3.36 18.00
N VAL A 364 35.13 -2.33 17.31
CA VAL A 364 36.41 -2.39 16.62
C VAL A 364 37.45 -2.61 17.71
N GLY A 365 38.00 -3.83 17.76
CA GLY A 365 39.09 -4.22 18.64
C GLY A 365 40.43 -3.89 18.06
#